data_AF-A0A9P6RB41-F1
#
_entry.id   AF-A0A9P6RB41-F1
#
_cell.length_a   1.000
_cell.length_b   1.000
_cell.length_c   1.000
_cell.angle_alpha   90.00
_cell.angle_beta   90.00
_cell.angle_gamma   90.00
#
_symmetry.space_group_name_H-M   'P 1'
#
loop_
_entity.id
_entity.type
_entity.pdbx_description
1 polymer ?
#
loop_
_entity_poly.entity_id
_entity_poly.type
_entity_poly.pdbx_seq_one_letter_code
_entity_poly.pdbx_strand_id
1 'polypeptide(L)'
;MATSKEDNDVALDPELLNPMRNLGLFVDVEQMLQKMDFVSYHPLPSLEGLSIKTRYFILELIFSYLDDNTICHSVVLVCRQWRLLNQEGRLREVYWQEDWKSTRKERAARKLPGAGRLHCCLPKDSRLEAIFNNNKDTIRKVLGRLEAQYQKQLAQRKRRIRANATNMIKQLSSPWIWTGMPRTMSTLYAFTPLRELNIFIHFNNWESLNTFPFPASLVRLSIAIKFAFYAEFDLSRILKSCSLLENLSVETYATPGVTLNWSTPFGSTTAPTPTTTTTTTTALAALQSLPLRSLVLSHALLAQDHLENLLPHTPNLKELKLKGMMWFDSRRYDWTRLASCLHNNNIILNNAHFSMFRTETTPEETEYFMTEVHSQSTRDLTLWARDVTPQLLQTLFFPPTTSTLTSLELYWKHAAHSFAFDSAYMNREELSLAPGLIYRYLCESDCFVHLTTLKTAVQHEDLDLYGRAEYIGLDKDLDDKAILSLFQDLPSSSPSSSTCSNMLLKVGLYMATSPEFARFSRNCKFVSHKTTNPTRKVVWT
;
A
#
# COMPACT_ATOMS: atom_id res chain seq x y z
N MET A 1 58.65 -30.15 -3.93
CA MET A 1 58.11 -29.18 -2.96
C MET A 1 58.22 -27.79 -3.56
N ALA A 2 57.14 -27.30 -4.15
CA ALA A 2 56.91 -25.91 -4.49
C ALA A 2 55.39 -25.74 -4.43
N THR A 3 54.89 -25.07 -3.39
CA THR A 3 53.46 -24.82 -3.17
C THR A 3 53.09 -23.50 -3.83
N SER A 4 52.15 -23.55 -4.78
CA SER A 4 51.51 -22.39 -5.41
C SER A 4 50.61 -21.67 -4.40
N LYS A 5 50.75 -20.35 -4.34
CA LYS A 5 49.91 -19.42 -3.58
C LYS A 5 48.69 -19.11 -4.47
N GLU A 6 47.49 -19.51 -4.05
CA GLU A 6 46.25 -19.07 -4.69
C GLU A 6 45.87 -17.69 -4.12
N ASP A 7 45.90 -16.67 -4.98
CA ASP A 7 45.30 -15.36 -4.70
C ASP A 7 43.78 -15.47 -4.90
N ASN A 8 43.04 -15.40 -3.78
CA ASN A 8 41.58 -15.31 -3.79
C ASN A 8 41.17 -13.85 -4.00
N ASP A 9 41.02 -13.46 -5.27
CA ASP A 9 40.49 -12.16 -5.65
C ASP A 9 38.95 -12.22 -5.62
N VAL A 10 38.34 -11.71 -4.56
CA VAL A 10 36.88 -11.70 -4.38
C VAL A 10 36.31 -10.52 -5.17
N ALA A 11 35.89 -10.79 -6.41
CA ALA A 11 35.23 -9.79 -7.26
C ALA A 11 33.84 -9.42 -6.69
N LEU A 12 33.63 -8.14 -6.40
CA LEU A 12 32.35 -7.60 -5.94
C LEU A 12 31.32 -7.51 -7.07
N ASP A 13 30.06 -7.77 -6.72
CA ASP A 13 28.92 -7.77 -7.64
C ASP A 13 28.64 -6.36 -8.24
N PRO A 14 28.73 -6.19 -9.57
CA PRO A 14 28.50 -4.91 -10.24
C PRO A 14 27.07 -4.37 -10.09
N GLU A 15 26.08 -5.19 -9.75
CA GLU A 15 24.70 -4.72 -9.54
C GLU A 15 24.52 -3.93 -8.24
N LEU A 16 25.28 -4.26 -7.19
CA LEU A 16 25.31 -3.52 -5.92
C LEU A 16 26.04 -2.17 -6.05
N LEU A 17 26.98 -2.07 -7.00
CA LEU A 17 27.87 -0.91 -7.19
C LEU A 17 27.24 0.22 -8.01
N ASN A 18 26.26 -0.08 -8.87
CA ASN A 18 25.63 0.88 -9.77
C ASN A 18 24.84 2.01 -9.08
N PRO A 19 24.05 1.75 -8.02
CA PRO A 19 23.36 2.81 -7.26
C PRO A 19 24.32 3.77 -6.55
N MET A 20 25.50 3.29 -6.15
CA MET A 20 26.52 4.09 -5.44
C MET A 20 27.28 5.04 -6.37
N ARG A 21 27.45 4.67 -7.65
CA ARG A 21 28.03 5.56 -8.69
C ARG A 21 27.23 6.84 -8.88
N ASN A 22 25.90 6.76 -8.83
CA ASN A 22 25.03 7.93 -9.02
C ASN A 22 25.07 8.93 -7.86
N LEU A 23 25.69 8.56 -6.73
CA LEU A 23 25.81 9.40 -5.54
C LEU A 23 27.17 10.10 -5.41
N GLY A 24 28.12 9.85 -6.33
CA GLY A 24 29.46 10.45 -6.29
C GLY A 24 30.35 9.96 -5.14
N LEU A 25 29.94 8.91 -4.43
CA LEU A 25 30.62 8.35 -3.25
C LEU A 25 31.57 7.19 -3.58
N PHE A 26 31.68 6.83 -4.87
CA PHE A 26 32.30 5.57 -5.31
C PHE A 26 33.80 5.53 -5.08
N VAL A 27 34.51 6.60 -5.43
CA VAL A 27 35.99 6.65 -5.37
C VAL A 27 36.49 6.54 -3.92
N ASP A 28 35.78 7.17 -2.98
CA ASP A 28 36.19 7.17 -1.57
C ASP A 28 35.90 5.82 -0.90
N VAL A 29 34.78 5.17 -1.24
CA VAL A 29 34.41 3.85 -0.68
C VAL A 29 35.29 2.74 -1.27
N GLU A 30 35.60 2.79 -2.56
CA GLU A 30 36.50 1.82 -3.21
C GLU A 30 37.93 1.92 -2.66
N GLN A 31 38.47 3.14 -2.50
CA GLN A 31 39.78 3.34 -1.87
C GLN A 31 39.82 2.95 -0.40
N MET A 32 38.71 3.10 0.32
CA MET A 32 38.58 2.68 1.71
C MET A 32 38.58 1.14 1.81
N LEU A 33 37.81 0.47 0.96
CA LEU A 33 37.72 -1.00 0.93
C LEU A 33 39.03 -1.66 0.47
N GLN A 34 39.76 -1.06 -0.46
CA GLN A 34 41.09 -1.54 -0.89
C GLN A 34 42.17 -1.41 0.19
N LYS A 35 41.97 -0.55 1.19
CA LYS A 35 42.91 -0.33 2.31
C LYS A 35 42.58 -1.16 3.55
N MET A 36 41.49 -1.91 3.56
CA MET A 36 41.05 -2.71 4.70
C MET A 36 41.55 -4.15 4.59
N ASP A 37 42.34 -4.57 5.58
CA ASP A 37 42.80 -5.95 5.75
C ASP A 37 41.73 -6.75 6.52
N PHE A 38 41.10 -7.74 5.88
CA PHE A 38 39.84 -8.37 6.33
C PHE A 38 39.96 -9.34 7.52
N VAL A 39 41.10 -9.41 8.21
CA VAL A 39 41.43 -10.61 9.02
C VAL A 39 40.99 -10.56 10.49
N SER A 40 40.52 -9.44 11.04
CA SER A 40 39.93 -9.47 12.40
C SER A 40 38.98 -8.31 12.68
N TYR A 41 37.68 -8.59 12.69
CA TYR A 41 36.65 -7.64 13.10
C TYR A 41 35.98 -8.10 14.40
N HIS A 42 35.96 -7.21 15.40
CA HIS A 42 35.11 -7.32 16.58
C HIS A 42 34.22 -6.07 16.65
N PRO A 43 32.88 -6.22 16.70
CA PRO A 43 31.98 -5.08 16.77
C PRO A 43 32.16 -4.29 18.08
N LEU A 44 31.91 -2.97 18.00
CA LEU A 44 31.95 -2.09 19.17
C LEU A 44 30.83 -2.48 20.16
N PRO A 45 31.15 -2.75 21.45
CA PRO A 45 30.17 -3.16 22.46
C PRO A 45 29.02 -2.16 22.68
N SER A 46 29.22 -0.89 22.33
CA SER A 46 28.22 0.18 22.46
C SER A 46 27.03 0.06 21.49
N LEU A 47 27.12 -0.81 20.49
CA LEU A 47 26.07 -1.01 19.47
C LEU A 47 25.20 -2.27 19.70
N GLU A 48 25.60 -3.18 20.60
CA GLU A 48 24.87 -4.44 20.88
C GLU A 48 23.43 -4.23 21.41
N GLY A 49 23.11 -3.03 21.90
CA GLY A 49 21.79 -2.69 22.43
C GLY A 49 20.74 -2.26 21.40
N LEU A 50 21.08 -2.09 20.11
CA LEU A 50 20.21 -1.44 19.11
C LEU A 50 19.63 -2.41 18.06
N SER A 51 19.49 -3.70 18.40
CA SER A 51 18.92 -4.73 17.51
C SER A 51 17.48 -4.45 17.08
N ILE A 52 17.33 -3.74 15.94
CA ILE A 52 16.09 -3.67 15.16
C ILE A 52 16.44 -4.15 13.76
N LYS A 53 16.10 -5.42 13.49
CA LYS A 53 16.56 -6.21 12.36
C LYS A 53 16.23 -5.57 10.99
N THR A 54 17.21 -5.70 10.09
CA THR A 54 17.19 -5.55 8.63
C THR A 54 17.44 -4.16 8.01
N ARG A 55 16.99 -3.03 8.56
CA ARG A 55 17.31 -1.70 7.95
C ARG A 55 18.52 -0.99 8.54
N TYR A 56 18.85 -1.28 9.79
CA TYR A 56 19.98 -0.64 10.46
C TYR A 56 21.29 -1.40 10.27
N PHE A 57 21.26 -2.66 9.84
CA PHE A 57 22.47 -3.48 9.63
C PHE A 57 23.47 -2.81 8.67
N ILE A 58 22.99 -2.22 7.57
CA ILE A 58 23.87 -1.52 6.63
C ILE A 58 24.47 -0.26 7.27
N LEU A 59 23.69 0.50 8.05
CA LEU A 59 24.20 1.70 8.72
C LEU A 59 25.16 1.36 9.85
N GLU A 60 24.88 0.30 10.60
CA GLU A 60 25.72 -0.22 11.67
C GLU A 60 27.05 -0.76 11.12
N LEU A 61 27.00 -1.50 10.01
CA LEU A 61 28.17 -1.95 9.27
C LEU A 61 28.97 -0.77 8.72
N ILE A 62 28.33 0.21 8.09
CA ILE A 62 29.02 1.43 7.63
C ILE A 62 29.67 2.16 8.80
N PHE A 63 28.97 2.32 9.93
CA PHE A 63 29.48 3.05 11.09
C PHE A 63 30.57 2.31 11.85
N SER A 64 30.60 0.98 11.81
CA SER A 64 31.67 0.23 12.46
C SER A 64 33.03 0.35 11.77
N TYR A 65 33.04 0.80 10.52
CA TYR A 65 34.26 1.14 9.78
C TYR A 65 34.74 2.58 9.99
N LEU A 66 34.01 3.39 10.75
CA LEU A 66 34.35 4.78 11.02
C LEU A 66 34.93 4.91 12.43
N ASP A 67 35.98 5.71 12.60
CA ASP A 67 36.51 6.01 13.93
C ASP A 67 35.56 6.93 14.72
N ASP A 68 35.69 6.92 16.05
CA ASP A 68 34.83 7.71 16.93
C ASP A 68 34.83 9.20 16.57
N ASN A 69 35.97 9.71 16.08
CA ASN A 69 36.11 11.10 15.66
C ASN A 69 35.25 11.42 14.42
N THR A 70 35.29 10.56 13.40
CA THR A 70 34.49 10.70 12.17
C THR A 70 33.01 10.51 12.47
N ILE A 71 32.65 9.57 13.34
CA ILE A 71 31.28 9.39 13.79
C ILE A 71 30.76 10.67 14.46
N CYS A 72 31.52 11.24 15.39
CA CYS A 72 31.08 12.42 16.15
C CYS A 72 30.98 13.69 15.28
N HIS A 73 31.90 13.90 14.34
CA HIS A 73 32.00 15.19 13.63
C HIS A 73 31.43 15.15 12.21
N SER A 74 31.62 14.06 11.48
CA SER A 74 31.27 13.99 10.06
C SER A 74 29.95 13.26 9.83
N VAL A 75 29.76 12.09 10.47
CA VAL A 75 28.53 11.30 10.30
C VAL A 75 27.31 12.08 10.74
N VAL A 76 27.38 12.80 11.87
CA VAL A 76 26.25 13.64 12.32
C VAL A 76 25.87 14.70 11.27
N LEU A 77 26.86 15.33 10.63
CA LEU A 77 26.63 16.34 9.59
C LEU A 77 26.08 15.71 8.31
N VAL A 78 26.64 14.58 7.86
CA VAL A 78 26.16 13.84 6.69
C VAL A 78 24.76 13.31 6.93
N CYS A 79 24.48 12.69 8.07
CA CYS A 79 23.13 12.24 8.43
C CYS A 79 22.15 13.41 8.52
N ARG A 80 22.58 14.58 9.02
CA ARG A 80 21.75 15.80 9.04
C ARG A 80 21.47 16.30 7.63
N GLN A 81 22.48 16.35 6.76
CA GLN A 81 22.35 16.78 5.37
C GLN A 81 21.50 15.79 4.56
N TRP A 82 21.77 14.49 4.70
CA TRP A 82 20.97 13.41 4.14
C TRP A 82 19.52 13.51 4.61
N ARG A 83 19.29 13.75 5.91
CA ARG A 83 17.95 13.98 6.44
C ARG A 83 17.30 15.21 5.83
N LEU A 84 18.03 16.31 5.60
CA LEU A 84 17.49 17.51 4.94
C LEU A 84 17.16 17.25 3.47
N LEU A 85 18.03 16.59 2.72
CA LEU A 85 17.79 16.19 1.34
C LEU A 85 16.59 15.23 1.22
N ASN A 86 16.48 14.28 2.16
CA ASN A 86 15.37 13.33 2.20
C ASN A 86 14.07 13.91 2.79
N GLN A 87 14.13 15.06 3.47
CA GLN A 87 12.92 15.74 3.96
C GLN A 87 12.06 16.26 2.83
N GLU A 88 12.64 16.63 1.69
CA GLU A 88 11.89 17.08 0.51
C GLU A 88 11.24 15.90 -0.22
N GLY A 89 11.87 14.73 -0.21
CA GLY A 89 11.34 13.51 -0.83
C GLY A 89 10.29 12.76 -0.01
N ARG A 90 10.32 12.89 1.33
CA ARG A 90 9.34 12.23 2.20
C ARG A 90 8.18 13.16 2.52
N LEU A 91 6.97 12.76 2.12
CA LEU A 91 5.76 13.46 2.52
C LEU A 91 5.67 13.46 4.04
N ARG A 92 5.65 14.66 4.64
CA ARG A 92 5.38 14.80 6.07
C ARG A 92 3.98 14.27 6.36
N GLU A 93 3.91 13.29 7.24
CA GLU A 93 2.66 12.62 7.63
C GLU A 93 2.08 13.23 8.91
N VAL A 94 0.76 13.36 8.94
CA VAL A 94 0.00 13.72 10.14
C VAL A 94 -1.08 12.68 10.36
N TYR A 95 -1.28 12.30 11.62
CA TYR A 95 -2.38 11.46 12.03
C TYR A 95 -3.41 12.32 12.74
N TRP A 96 -4.67 12.00 12.51
CA TRP A 96 -5.83 12.59 13.14
C TRP A 96 -6.77 11.49 13.57
N GLN A 97 -7.17 11.48 14.83
CA GLN A 97 -8.29 10.66 15.29
C GLN A 97 -9.30 11.58 15.96
N GLU A 98 -10.56 11.42 15.59
CA GLU A 98 -11.62 12.32 16.07
C GLU A 98 -11.98 12.08 17.54
N ASP A 99 -11.60 10.94 18.12
CA ASP A 99 -11.74 10.63 19.55
C ASP A 99 -10.62 11.24 20.42
N TRP A 100 -9.64 11.91 19.81
CA TRP A 100 -8.58 12.57 20.56
C TRP A 100 -9.08 13.74 21.41
N LYS A 101 -8.43 13.94 22.57
CA LYS A 101 -8.58 15.16 23.38
C LYS A 101 -8.29 16.40 22.53
N SER A 102 -9.00 17.49 22.78
CA SER A 102 -8.89 18.77 22.04
C SER A 102 -7.44 19.27 21.92
N THR A 103 -6.66 19.20 22.99
CA THR A 103 -5.23 19.59 22.98
C THR A 103 -4.38 18.79 21.99
N ARG A 104 -4.68 17.51 21.79
CA ARG A 104 -4.00 16.65 20.82
C ARG A 104 -4.47 16.95 19.39
N LYS A 105 -5.78 17.18 19.19
CA LYS A 105 -6.34 17.65 17.91
C LYS A 105 -5.72 18.98 17.48
N GLU A 106 -5.62 19.93 18.40
CA GLU A 106 -4.98 21.23 18.15
C GLU A 106 -3.51 21.06 17.75
N ARG A 107 -2.76 20.21 18.47
CA ARG A 107 -1.37 19.90 18.12
C ARG A 107 -1.25 19.28 16.72
N ALA A 108 -2.18 18.39 16.35
CA ALA A 108 -2.22 17.81 15.01
C ALA A 108 -2.59 18.86 13.95
N ALA A 109 -3.57 19.72 14.22
CA ALA A 109 -3.99 20.81 13.35
C ALA A 109 -2.82 21.78 13.06
N ARG A 110 -2.05 22.16 14.09
CA ARG A 110 -0.84 23.00 13.94
C ARG A 110 0.26 22.33 13.10
N LYS A 111 0.28 20.99 13.01
CA LYS A 111 1.23 20.24 12.19
C LYS A 111 0.78 20.05 10.75
N LEU A 112 -0.48 20.30 10.44
CA LEU A 112 -1.06 20.02 9.14
C LEU A 112 -0.62 20.99 8.02
N PRO A 113 -0.36 22.29 8.27
CA PRO A 113 0.32 23.13 7.28
C PRO A 113 1.68 22.55 6.88
N GLY A 114 1.87 22.29 5.58
CA GLY A 114 3.07 21.64 5.04
C GLY A 114 3.10 20.12 5.16
N ALA A 115 2.03 19.49 5.65
CA ALA A 115 1.91 18.03 5.61
C ALA A 115 1.55 17.58 4.19
N GLY A 116 2.31 16.60 3.68
CA GLY A 116 2.04 16.00 2.37
C GLY A 116 0.97 14.91 2.45
N ARG A 117 0.85 14.25 3.61
CA ARG A 117 -0.06 13.12 3.85
C ARG A 117 -0.82 13.26 5.16
N LEU A 118 -2.12 12.99 5.13
CA LEU A 118 -2.98 12.95 6.33
C LEU A 118 -3.64 11.58 6.45
N HIS A 119 -3.53 10.97 7.63
CA HIS A 119 -4.30 9.80 8.04
C HIS A 119 -5.39 10.27 9.01
N CYS A 120 -6.65 10.09 8.65
CA CYS A 120 -7.79 10.55 9.41
C CYS A 120 -8.66 9.36 9.81
N CYS A 121 -8.82 9.12 11.10
CA CYS A 121 -9.78 8.18 11.65
C CYS A 121 -11.02 8.93 12.12
N LEU A 122 -12.15 8.71 11.44
CA LEU A 122 -13.46 9.24 11.81
C LEU A 122 -14.16 8.23 12.73
N PRO A 123 -14.74 8.70 13.85
CA PRO A 123 -15.28 7.84 14.87
C PRO A 123 -16.61 7.25 14.37
N LYS A 124 -17.21 6.38 15.18
CA LYS A 124 -18.59 5.94 14.94
C LYS A 124 -19.49 7.16 15.06
N ASP A 125 -20.21 7.51 14.00
CA ASP A 125 -21.17 8.62 14.02
C ASP A 125 -22.34 8.26 14.94
N SER A 126 -22.16 8.49 16.25
CA SER A 126 -23.25 8.37 17.20
C SER A 126 -24.08 9.63 17.04
N ARG A 127 -25.33 9.49 16.55
CA ARG A 127 -26.28 10.62 16.37
C ARG A 127 -26.36 11.54 17.61
N LEU A 128 -26.04 10.99 18.78
CA LEU A 128 -25.99 11.71 20.05
C LEU A 128 -24.80 12.68 20.14
N GLU A 129 -23.61 12.34 19.61
CA GLU A 129 -22.44 13.24 19.68
C GLU A 129 -22.54 14.43 18.72
N ALA A 130 -23.24 14.29 17.59
CA ALA A 130 -23.43 15.37 16.63
C ALA A 130 -24.13 16.60 17.24
N ILE A 131 -24.99 16.40 18.24
CA ILE A 131 -25.73 17.47 18.92
C ILE A 131 -24.84 18.23 19.92
N PHE A 132 -23.84 17.56 20.52
CA PHE A 132 -23.03 18.14 21.59
C PHE A 132 -21.63 18.60 21.17
N ASN A 133 -21.12 18.17 20.01
CA ASN A 133 -19.75 18.50 19.60
C ASN A 133 -19.66 19.79 18.78
N ASN A 134 -19.83 20.94 19.46
CA ASN A 134 -19.53 22.26 18.91
C ASN A 134 -18.02 22.56 18.76
N ASN A 135 -17.19 21.51 18.67
CA ASN A 135 -15.74 21.62 18.71
C ASN A 135 -15.22 22.50 17.56
N LYS A 136 -14.41 23.51 17.89
CA LYS A 136 -13.79 24.44 16.92
C LYS A 136 -12.74 23.74 16.04
N ASP A 137 -12.22 22.60 16.51
CA ASP A 137 -11.17 21.82 15.85
C ASP A 137 -11.69 20.48 15.31
N THR A 138 -12.85 20.47 14.64
CA THR A 138 -13.21 19.31 13.82
C THR A 138 -12.30 19.26 12.59
N ILE A 139 -11.93 18.06 12.15
CA ILE A 139 -11.05 17.91 10.97
C ILE A 139 -11.58 18.66 9.74
N ARG A 140 -12.91 18.71 9.57
CA ARG A 140 -13.56 19.45 8.49
C ARG A 140 -13.19 20.95 8.50
N LYS A 141 -13.24 21.60 9.67
CA LYS A 141 -12.86 23.02 9.82
C LYS A 141 -11.37 23.22 9.59
N VAL A 142 -10.53 22.29 10.04
CA VAL A 142 -9.07 22.36 9.83
C VAL A 142 -8.74 22.25 8.34
N LEU A 143 -9.31 21.27 7.62
CA LEU A 143 -9.10 21.10 6.18
C LEU A 143 -9.64 22.28 5.38
N GLY A 144 -10.81 22.82 5.74
CA GLY A 144 -11.35 24.03 5.11
C GLY A 144 -10.43 25.25 5.26
N ARG A 145 -9.83 25.45 6.45
CA ARG A 145 -8.84 26.52 6.67
C ARG A 145 -7.58 26.31 5.82
N LEU A 146 -7.09 25.07 5.72
CA LEU A 146 -5.93 24.75 4.90
C LEU A 146 -6.17 24.99 3.41
N GLU A 147 -7.33 24.59 2.91
CA GLU A 147 -7.71 24.83 1.51
C GLU A 147 -7.78 26.34 1.23
N ALA A 148 -8.43 27.12 2.11
CA ALA A 148 -8.48 28.58 1.97
C ALA A 148 -7.07 29.22 1.97
N GLN A 149 -6.17 28.72 2.84
CA GLN A 149 -4.78 29.18 2.88
C GLN A 149 -4.03 28.80 1.59
N TYR A 150 -4.22 27.58 1.08
CA TYR A 150 -3.62 27.13 -0.16
C TYR A 150 -4.06 27.98 -1.35
N GLN A 151 -5.38 28.24 -1.48
CA GLN A 151 -5.91 29.10 -2.53
C GLN A 151 -5.36 30.52 -2.46
N LYS A 152 -5.23 31.08 -1.25
CA LYS A 152 -4.60 32.41 -1.04
C LYS A 152 -3.15 32.43 -1.52
N GLN A 153 -2.38 31.38 -1.24
CA GLN A 153 -0.99 31.28 -1.68
C GLN A 153 -0.86 31.08 -3.19
N LEU A 154 -1.72 30.26 -3.81
CA LEU A 154 -1.79 30.12 -5.26
C LEU A 154 -2.08 31.46 -5.94
N ALA A 155 -3.07 32.21 -5.44
CA ALA A 155 -3.39 33.53 -5.94
C ALA A 155 -2.21 34.50 -5.78
N GLN A 156 -1.52 34.47 -4.64
CA GLN A 156 -0.33 35.31 -4.40
C GLN A 156 0.82 34.94 -5.35
N ARG A 157 1.07 33.65 -5.60
CA ARG A 157 2.11 33.19 -6.55
C ARG A 157 1.78 33.62 -7.98
N LYS A 158 0.52 33.46 -8.41
CA LYS A 158 0.07 33.94 -9.73
C LYS A 158 0.26 35.46 -9.87
N ARG A 159 -0.04 36.23 -8.82
CA ARG A 159 0.20 37.69 -8.80
C ARG A 159 1.68 38.03 -8.89
N ARG A 160 2.54 37.34 -8.13
CA ARG A 160 4.01 37.53 -8.18
C ARG A 160 4.59 37.20 -9.56
N ILE A 161 4.16 36.09 -10.17
CA ILE A 161 4.61 35.71 -11.53
C ILE A 161 4.21 36.80 -12.54
N ARG A 162 2.98 37.31 -12.48
CA ARG A 162 2.53 38.40 -13.36
C ARG A 162 3.32 39.69 -13.14
N ALA A 163 3.53 40.09 -11.89
CA ALA A 163 4.32 41.28 -11.56
C ALA A 163 5.79 41.15 -12.00
N ASN A 164 6.39 39.98 -11.79
CA ASN A 164 7.77 39.70 -12.22
C ASN A 164 7.89 39.68 -13.74
N ALA A 165 6.89 39.16 -14.48
CA ALA A 165 6.87 39.21 -15.93
C ALA A 165 6.86 40.67 -16.44
N THR A 166 6.06 41.54 -15.82
CA THR A 166 6.05 42.98 -16.14
C THR A 166 7.40 43.65 -15.81
N ASN A 167 8.04 43.27 -14.71
CA ASN A 167 9.32 43.85 -14.30
C ASN A 167 10.50 43.33 -15.13
N MET A 168 10.50 42.06 -15.57
CA MET A 168 11.52 41.53 -16.49
C MET A 168 11.54 42.29 -17.81
N ILE A 169 10.36 42.62 -18.35
CA ILE A 169 10.26 43.42 -19.59
C ILE A 169 10.88 44.82 -19.39
N LYS A 170 10.75 45.41 -18.19
CA LYS A 170 11.37 46.70 -17.85
C LYS A 170 12.86 46.61 -17.49
N GLN A 171 13.35 45.43 -17.09
CA GLN A 171 14.77 45.24 -16.74
C GLN A 171 15.66 44.93 -17.95
N LEU A 172 15.08 44.42 -19.04
CA LEU A 172 15.81 44.23 -20.31
C LEU A 172 16.28 45.53 -20.96
N SER A 173 15.87 46.71 -20.44
CA SER A 173 16.33 48.03 -20.89
C SER A 173 17.39 48.68 -19.99
N SER A 174 17.88 48.01 -18.92
CA SER A 174 18.90 48.59 -18.03
C SER A 174 20.21 47.77 -18.01
N PRO A 175 21.36 48.33 -18.45
CA PRO A 175 22.62 47.59 -18.65
C PRO A 175 23.45 47.16 -17.43
N TRP A 176 22.93 47.07 -16.20
CA TRP A 176 23.80 47.02 -15.01
C TRP A 176 23.63 45.80 -14.08
N ILE A 177 24.74 45.05 -13.96
CA ILE A 177 25.33 44.36 -12.79
C ILE A 177 24.38 43.53 -11.89
N TRP A 178 24.43 42.20 -12.08
CA TRP A 178 23.82 41.18 -11.23
C TRP A 178 24.58 40.99 -9.90
N THR A 179 24.60 42.00 -9.04
CA THR A 179 25.16 41.86 -7.68
C THR A 179 24.06 41.55 -6.67
N GLY A 180 23.91 40.25 -6.35
CA GLY A 180 23.25 39.78 -5.14
C GLY A 180 21.78 39.38 -5.31
N MET A 181 21.54 38.13 -5.69
CA MET A 181 20.21 37.54 -5.46
C MET A 181 19.91 37.57 -3.95
N PRO A 182 18.77 38.13 -3.51
CA PRO A 182 18.40 38.12 -2.12
C PRO A 182 18.25 36.67 -1.66
N ARG A 183 19.14 36.26 -0.75
CA ARG A 183 19.00 35.01 0.01
C ARG A 183 17.77 35.12 0.89
N THR A 184 16.59 34.92 0.32
CA THR A 184 15.38 34.71 1.11
C THR A 184 15.61 33.46 1.94
N MET A 185 15.69 33.63 3.27
CA MET A 185 15.80 32.52 4.19
C MET A 185 14.63 31.58 3.94
N SER A 186 14.93 30.43 3.33
CA SER A 186 13.98 29.34 3.18
C SER A 186 13.45 29.02 4.57
N THR A 187 12.14 29.17 4.76
CA THR A 187 11.53 28.53 5.92
C THR A 187 11.94 27.06 5.88
N LEU A 188 12.32 26.49 7.04
CA LEU A 188 12.82 25.11 7.17
C LEU A 188 11.94 24.07 6.46
N TYR A 189 10.67 24.41 6.23
CA TYR A 189 9.78 23.68 5.33
C TYR A 189 9.15 24.66 4.35
N ALA A 190 9.31 24.39 3.04
CA ALA A 190 8.48 25.01 2.04
C ALA A 190 7.02 24.58 2.28
N PHE A 191 6.07 25.47 1.99
CA PHE A 191 4.67 25.08 2.05
C PHE A 191 4.42 23.98 1.00
N THR A 192 4.08 22.79 1.48
CA THR A 192 3.63 21.67 0.64
C THR A 192 2.14 21.51 0.84
N PRO A 193 1.32 21.59 -0.23
CA PRO A 193 -0.11 21.33 -0.10
C PRO A 193 -0.36 19.86 0.26
N LEU A 194 -1.51 19.57 0.87
CA LEU A 194 -1.90 18.21 1.19
C LEU A 194 -2.16 17.43 -0.10
N ARG A 195 -1.37 16.39 -0.37
CA ARG A 195 -1.46 15.59 -1.61
C ARG A 195 -2.10 14.22 -1.39
N GLU A 196 -1.97 13.68 -0.20
CA GLU A 196 -2.46 12.34 0.11
C GLU A 196 -3.37 12.37 1.34
N LEU A 197 -4.53 11.74 1.22
CA LEU A 197 -5.50 11.64 2.29
C LEU A 197 -5.97 10.19 2.43
N ASN A 198 -5.75 9.63 3.61
CA ASN A 198 -6.21 8.31 4.00
C ASN A 198 -7.29 8.47 5.06
N ILE A 199 -8.54 8.18 4.73
CA ILE A 199 -9.68 8.27 5.64
C ILE A 199 -10.06 6.85 6.06
N PHE A 200 -10.09 6.60 7.35
CA PHE A 200 -10.66 5.41 7.94
C PHE A 200 -11.94 5.79 8.68
N ILE A 201 -13.06 5.14 8.37
CA ILE A 201 -14.37 5.43 8.92
C ILE A 201 -14.87 4.19 9.63
N HIS A 202 -15.02 4.27 10.96
CA HIS A 202 -15.56 3.14 11.72
C HIS A 202 -17.02 2.85 11.36
N PHE A 203 -17.84 3.90 11.19
CA PHE A 203 -19.25 3.77 10.85
C PHE A 203 -19.64 4.97 9.99
N ASN A 204 -20.05 4.71 8.75
CA ASN A 204 -20.44 5.75 7.82
C ASN A 204 -21.96 5.94 7.85
N ASN A 205 -22.42 7.13 8.22
CA ASN A 205 -23.75 7.58 7.85
C ASN A 205 -23.68 8.27 6.47
N TRP A 206 -24.81 8.29 5.76
CA TRP A 206 -24.93 8.85 4.40
C TRP A 206 -24.47 10.32 4.27
N GLU A 207 -24.51 11.13 5.34
CA GLU A 207 -24.14 12.57 5.27
C GLU A 207 -22.65 12.85 5.47
N SER A 208 -21.96 12.02 6.26
CA SER A 208 -20.64 12.37 6.82
C SER A 208 -19.54 12.51 5.77
N LEU A 209 -19.55 11.63 4.76
CA LEU A 209 -18.60 11.63 3.67
C LEU A 209 -18.97 12.63 2.57
N ASN A 210 -20.27 12.73 2.23
CA ASN A 210 -20.72 13.70 1.24
C ASN A 210 -20.37 15.11 1.70
N THR A 211 -20.53 15.46 2.96
CA THR A 211 -20.17 16.79 3.49
C THR A 211 -18.67 16.98 3.77
N PHE A 212 -17.83 15.97 3.54
CA PHE A 212 -16.40 16.04 3.86
C PHE A 212 -15.66 17.00 2.91
N PRO A 213 -14.83 17.93 3.42
CA PRO A 213 -14.08 18.86 2.58
C PRO A 213 -12.81 18.19 2.05
N PHE A 214 -12.83 17.80 0.79
CA PHE A 214 -11.66 17.27 0.09
C PHE A 214 -10.84 18.42 -0.52
N PRO A 215 -9.57 18.60 -0.14
CA PRO A 215 -8.71 19.64 -0.71
C PRO A 215 -8.46 19.45 -2.22
N ALA A 216 -8.42 20.55 -2.97
CA ALA A 216 -8.25 20.48 -4.43
C ALA A 216 -6.85 20.01 -4.86
N SER A 217 -5.89 20.05 -3.94
CA SER A 217 -4.51 19.60 -4.14
C SER A 217 -4.30 18.09 -4.01
N LEU A 218 -5.35 17.32 -3.67
CA LEU A 218 -5.22 15.87 -3.50
C LEU A 218 -4.90 15.18 -4.82
N VAL A 219 -3.88 14.33 -4.76
CA VAL A 219 -3.43 13.43 -5.84
C VAL A 219 -3.76 11.98 -5.50
N ARG A 220 -3.83 11.64 -4.21
CA ARG A 220 -4.22 10.31 -3.73
C ARG A 220 -5.26 10.40 -2.62
N LEU A 221 -6.32 9.62 -2.76
CA LEU A 221 -7.37 9.49 -1.78
C LEU A 221 -7.67 8.01 -1.53
N SER A 222 -7.50 7.57 -0.28
CA SER A 222 -7.89 6.24 0.17
C SER A 222 -8.98 6.37 1.21
N ILE A 223 -10.12 5.72 1.01
CA ILE A 223 -11.25 5.70 1.94
C ILE A 223 -11.49 4.25 2.34
N ALA A 224 -11.37 3.96 3.63
CA ALA A 224 -11.58 2.64 4.21
C ALA A 224 -12.75 2.72 5.20
N ILE A 225 -13.81 1.94 4.97
CA ILE A 225 -15.08 2.05 5.70
C ILE A 225 -15.38 0.73 6.37
N LYS A 226 -15.28 0.69 7.70
CA LYS A 226 -15.49 -0.55 8.46
C LYS A 226 -16.95 -1.00 8.42
N PHE A 227 -17.89 -0.08 8.65
CA PHE A 227 -19.32 -0.34 8.59
C PHE A 227 -20.04 0.76 7.80
N ALA A 228 -20.87 0.36 6.85
CA ALA A 228 -21.77 1.23 6.11
C ALA A 228 -23.18 0.66 6.19
N PHE A 229 -24.18 1.50 6.41
CA PHE A 229 -25.58 1.09 6.34
C PHE A 229 -26.24 1.88 5.21
N TYR A 230 -26.28 1.29 4.01
CA TYR A 230 -26.85 1.92 2.82
C TYR A 230 -26.30 3.33 2.59
N ALA A 231 -25.02 3.54 2.90
CA ALA A 231 -24.44 4.85 2.75
C ALA A 231 -24.18 5.09 1.26
N GLU A 232 -24.74 6.17 0.75
CA GLU A 232 -24.49 6.63 -0.61
C GLU A 232 -23.39 7.68 -0.62
N PHE A 233 -22.58 7.64 -1.66
CA PHE A 233 -21.43 8.49 -1.81
C PHE A 233 -21.35 9.05 -3.23
N ASP A 234 -21.35 10.37 -3.35
CA ASP A 234 -21.26 11.05 -4.63
C ASP A 234 -19.79 11.10 -5.11
N LEU A 235 -19.44 10.17 -5.99
CA LEU A 235 -18.13 10.08 -6.63
C LEU A 235 -17.85 11.34 -7.48
N SER A 236 -18.87 11.90 -8.12
CA SER A 236 -18.78 13.11 -8.93
C SER A 236 -18.31 14.29 -8.11
N ARG A 237 -18.78 14.40 -6.86
CA ARG A 237 -18.34 15.44 -5.94
C ARG A 237 -16.86 15.35 -5.57
N ILE A 238 -16.30 14.15 -5.31
CA ILE A 238 -14.86 14.01 -5.09
C ILE A 238 -14.12 14.50 -6.32
N LEU A 239 -14.44 13.94 -7.48
CA LEU A 239 -13.65 14.17 -8.69
C LEU A 239 -13.73 15.64 -9.14
N LYS A 240 -14.85 16.32 -8.89
CA LYS A 240 -14.98 17.79 -9.04
C LYS A 240 -14.12 18.57 -8.04
N SER A 241 -14.14 18.16 -6.77
CA SER A 241 -13.41 18.86 -5.70
C SER A 241 -11.89 18.68 -5.84
N CYS A 242 -11.46 17.50 -6.26
CA CYS A 242 -10.07 17.08 -6.37
C CYS A 242 -9.64 17.00 -7.84
N SER A 243 -9.52 18.16 -8.50
CA SER A 243 -9.15 18.23 -9.93
C SER A 243 -7.78 17.62 -10.30
N LEU A 244 -6.93 17.34 -9.30
CA LEU A 244 -5.61 16.72 -9.46
C LEU A 244 -5.58 15.25 -9.03
N LEU A 245 -6.73 14.64 -8.76
CA LEU A 245 -6.79 13.29 -8.21
C LEU A 245 -6.36 12.25 -9.26
N GLU A 246 -5.22 11.62 -9.01
CA GLU A 246 -4.69 10.55 -9.85
C GLU A 246 -5.07 9.16 -9.33
N ASN A 247 -5.20 8.99 -8.01
CA ASN A 247 -5.43 7.68 -7.40
C ASN A 247 -6.60 7.75 -6.42
N LEU A 248 -7.63 6.95 -6.65
CA LEU A 248 -8.77 6.80 -5.77
C LEU A 248 -8.93 5.34 -5.37
N SER A 249 -8.88 5.07 -4.06
CA SER A 249 -9.15 3.76 -3.48
C SER A 249 -10.32 3.86 -2.50
N VAL A 250 -11.34 3.02 -2.67
CA VAL A 250 -12.46 2.90 -1.75
C VAL A 250 -12.59 1.45 -1.33
N GLU A 251 -12.44 1.17 -0.05
CA GLU A 251 -12.58 -0.16 0.54
C GLU A 251 -13.67 -0.15 1.60
N THR A 252 -14.58 -1.13 1.56
CA THR A 252 -15.55 -1.35 2.65
C THR A 252 -15.36 -2.72 3.27
N TYR A 253 -15.56 -2.86 4.58
CA TYR A 253 -15.37 -4.14 5.31
C TYR A 253 -16.66 -4.85 5.70
N ALA A 254 -17.82 -4.21 5.57
CA ALA A 254 -19.10 -4.77 5.96
C ALA A 254 -20.12 -4.74 4.82
N THR A 255 -21.13 -5.61 4.95
CA THR A 255 -22.28 -5.71 4.05
C THR A 255 -23.54 -5.17 4.75
N PRO A 256 -24.41 -4.37 4.10
CA PRO A 256 -24.25 -3.80 2.76
C PRO A 256 -23.08 -2.80 2.70
N GLY A 257 -22.38 -2.73 1.57
CA GLY A 257 -21.27 -1.78 1.40
C GLY A 257 -21.74 -0.35 1.19
N VAL A 258 -20.84 0.47 0.66
CA VAL A 258 -21.15 1.83 0.21
C VAL A 258 -21.55 1.83 -1.25
N THR A 259 -22.64 2.52 -1.55
CA THR A 259 -23.08 2.78 -2.91
C THR A 259 -22.42 4.07 -3.41
N LEU A 260 -21.66 3.95 -4.50
CA LEU A 260 -21.01 5.03 -5.20
C LEU A 260 -21.93 5.48 -6.33
N ASN A 261 -22.35 6.73 -6.27
CA ASN A 261 -23.16 7.37 -7.29
C ASN A 261 -22.25 8.22 -8.18
N TRP A 262 -22.43 8.12 -9.49
CA TRP A 262 -21.82 9.01 -10.46
C TRP A 262 -22.93 9.69 -11.24
N SER A 263 -23.11 10.98 -10.98
CA SER A 263 -23.86 11.85 -11.88
C SER A 263 -22.88 12.48 -12.87
N THR A 264 -23.25 12.58 -14.15
CA THR A 264 -22.39 13.21 -15.15
C THR A 264 -21.98 14.62 -14.67
N PRO A 265 -20.69 14.81 -14.30
CA PRO A 265 -20.29 15.94 -13.48
C PRO A 265 -20.30 17.25 -14.26
N PHE A 266 -20.00 17.17 -15.54
CA PHE A 266 -19.97 18.27 -16.47
C PHE A 266 -21.33 18.25 -17.12
N GLY A 267 -22.28 18.93 -16.49
CA GLY A 267 -23.68 18.89 -16.88
C GLY A 267 -23.76 18.84 -18.40
N SER A 268 -24.46 17.81 -18.90
CA SER A 268 -25.36 18.03 -20.01
C SER A 268 -26.27 19.15 -19.53
N THR A 269 -25.78 20.38 -19.61
CA THR A 269 -26.58 21.58 -19.52
C THR A 269 -27.49 21.35 -20.69
N THR A 270 -28.66 20.79 -20.40
CA THR A 270 -29.72 20.49 -21.36
C THR A 270 -29.78 21.73 -22.19
N ALA A 271 -29.23 21.63 -23.41
CA ALA A 271 -28.92 22.80 -24.20
C ALA A 271 -30.21 23.61 -24.22
N PRO A 272 -30.21 24.89 -23.80
CA PRO A 272 -31.40 25.70 -23.86
C PRO A 272 -31.97 25.50 -25.26
N THR A 273 -33.21 25.00 -25.30
CA THR A 273 -33.87 24.45 -26.46
C THR A 273 -33.49 25.27 -27.69
N PRO A 274 -32.89 24.65 -28.72
CA PRO A 274 -32.36 25.37 -29.86
C PRO A 274 -33.51 26.10 -30.53
N THR A 275 -33.63 27.40 -30.25
CA THR A 275 -34.29 28.33 -31.15
C THR A 275 -33.34 28.44 -32.33
N THR A 276 -33.53 27.52 -33.28
CA THR A 276 -33.33 27.69 -34.73
C THR A 276 -32.51 28.94 -35.05
N THR A 277 -31.23 28.85 -35.40
CA THR A 277 -30.83 28.59 -36.78
C THR A 277 -29.31 28.34 -36.88
N THR A 278 -28.94 27.21 -37.47
CA THR A 278 -27.77 27.00 -38.37
C THR A 278 -26.44 27.71 -38.06
N THR A 279 -25.48 26.98 -37.46
CA THR A 279 -24.14 26.74 -38.06
C THR A 279 -23.36 25.65 -37.30
N THR A 280 -23.61 24.43 -37.76
CA THR A 280 -22.75 23.25 -37.92
C THR A 280 -21.27 23.25 -37.46
N THR A 281 -20.94 22.28 -36.60
CA THR A 281 -19.79 21.33 -36.72
C THR A 281 -18.42 21.59 -36.06
N THR A 282 -18.29 22.29 -34.93
CA THR A 282 -16.98 22.24 -34.21
C THR A 282 -16.99 22.25 -32.69
N ALA A 283 -18.16 22.06 -32.06
CA ALA A 283 -18.28 22.05 -30.60
C ALA A 283 -18.51 20.63 -30.06
N LEU A 284 -17.62 19.70 -30.38
CA LEU A 284 -17.26 18.64 -29.42
C LEU A 284 -16.56 19.39 -28.28
N ALA A 285 -17.37 19.97 -27.38
CA ALA A 285 -16.91 20.66 -26.19
C ALA A 285 -15.89 19.75 -25.52
N ALA A 286 -14.64 20.21 -25.43
CA ALA A 286 -13.52 19.43 -24.93
C ALA A 286 -13.92 18.79 -23.60
N LEU A 287 -14.22 17.49 -23.64
CA LEU A 287 -14.57 16.71 -22.46
C LEU A 287 -13.44 16.94 -21.47
N GLN A 288 -13.79 17.49 -20.30
CA GLN A 288 -12.79 17.76 -19.28
C GLN A 288 -12.20 16.43 -18.84
N SER A 289 -10.99 16.12 -19.32
CA SER A 289 -10.25 14.93 -18.92
C SER A 289 -9.87 15.06 -17.46
N LEU A 290 -10.26 14.06 -16.67
CA LEU A 290 -9.79 13.86 -15.31
C LEU A 290 -8.37 13.25 -15.36
N PRO A 291 -7.47 13.62 -14.44
CA PRO A 291 -6.13 13.04 -14.36
C PRO A 291 -6.10 11.66 -13.69
N LEU A 292 -7.26 11.03 -13.46
CA LEU A 292 -7.37 9.76 -12.76
C LEU A 292 -6.61 8.66 -13.51
N ARG A 293 -5.68 8.02 -12.81
CA ARG A 293 -4.81 6.93 -13.29
C ARG A 293 -5.10 5.60 -12.60
N SER A 294 -5.59 5.63 -11.35
CA SER A 294 -5.91 4.44 -10.57
C SER A 294 -7.28 4.57 -9.91
N LEU A 295 -8.15 3.61 -10.16
CA LEU A 295 -9.45 3.45 -9.51
C LEU A 295 -9.55 2.04 -8.91
N VAL A 296 -9.52 1.96 -7.59
CA VAL A 296 -9.61 0.70 -6.84
C VAL A 296 -10.84 0.73 -5.95
N LEU A 297 -11.81 -0.12 -6.26
CA LEU A 297 -13.05 -0.28 -5.53
C LEU A 297 -13.07 -1.69 -4.93
N SER A 298 -13.18 -1.79 -3.61
CA SER A 298 -13.13 -3.05 -2.89
C SER A 298 -14.36 -3.18 -2.00
N HIS A 299 -15.24 -4.13 -2.32
CA HIS A 299 -16.55 -4.28 -1.67
C HIS A 299 -17.36 -2.98 -1.69
N ALA A 300 -17.22 -2.18 -2.74
CA ALA A 300 -18.11 -1.06 -2.99
C ALA A 300 -19.20 -1.51 -3.97
N LEU A 301 -20.32 -0.80 -3.96
CA LEU A 301 -21.30 -0.89 -5.02
C LEU A 301 -21.11 0.35 -5.90
N LEU A 302 -20.94 0.16 -7.20
CA LEU A 302 -20.97 1.20 -8.20
C LEU A 302 -21.83 0.64 -9.33
N ALA A 303 -22.77 1.41 -9.89
CA ALA A 303 -23.53 0.91 -11.02
C ALA A 303 -22.64 0.75 -12.26
N GLN A 304 -22.86 -0.29 -13.06
CA GLN A 304 -22.09 -0.49 -14.29
C GLN A 304 -22.22 0.73 -15.22
N ASP A 305 -23.45 1.22 -15.43
CA ASP A 305 -23.69 2.42 -16.23
C ASP A 305 -22.97 3.66 -15.66
N HIS A 306 -22.84 3.78 -14.33
CA HIS A 306 -22.09 4.85 -13.68
C HIS A 306 -20.59 4.75 -13.97
N LEU A 307 -20.01 3.55 -13.94
CA LEU A 307 -18.61 3.33 -14.29
C LEU A 307 -18.36 3.62 -15.78
N GLU A 308 -19.20 3.09 -16.67
CA GLU A 308 -19.07 3.31 -18.11
C GLU A 308 -19.22 4.79 -18.49
N ASN A 309 -20.07 5.54 -17.79
CA ASN A 309 -20.19 6.99 -17.95
C ASN A 309 -19.00 7.76 -17.37
N LEU A 310 -18.17 7.16 -16.51
CA LEU A 310 -16.95 7.76 -15.98
C LEU A 310 -15.77 7.58 -16.96
N LEU A 311 -15.68 6.43 -17.64
CA LEU A 311 -14.54 6.06 -18.49
C LEU A 311 -14.17 7.09 -19.57
N PRO A 312 -15.12 7.71 -20.31
CA PRO A 312 -14.81 8.77 -21.28
C PRO A 312 -14.08 9.99 -20.69
N HIS A 313 -14.19 10.20 -19.37
CA HIS A 313 -13.51 11.29 -18.67
C HIS A 313 -12.14 10.89 -18.13
N THR A 314 -11.73 9.62 -18.23
CA THR A 314 -10.49 9.10 -17.65
C THR A 314 -9.63 8.37 -18.70
N PRO A 315 -9.23 9.03 -19.80
CA PRO A 315 -8.45 8.39 -20.86
C PRO A 315 -7.06 7.91 -20.40
N ASN A 316 -6.56 8.45 -19.29
CA ASN A 316 -5.26 8.12 -18.70
C ASN A 316 -5.34 7.03 -17.62
N LEU A 317 -6.49 6.35 -17.48
CA LEU A 317 -6.65 5.28 -16.49
C LEU A 317 -5.70 4.12 -16.83
N LYS A 318 -4.87 3.73 -15.84
CA LYS A 318 -3.88 2.64 -15.95
C LYS A 318 -4.15 1.50 -14.97
N GLU A 319 -4.87 1.77 -13.89
CA GLU A 319 -5.27 0.75 -12.93
C GLU A 319 -6.78 0.83 -12.70
N LEU A 320 -7.47 -0.29 -12.90
CA LEU A 320 -8.89 -0.43 -12.58
C LEU A 320 -9.10 -1.76 -11.86
N LYS A 321 -9.39 -1.70 -10.56
CA LYS A 321 -9.65 -2.89 -9.75
C LYS A 321 -11.02 -2.80 -9.10
N LEU A 322 -11.90 -3.71 -9.48
CA LEU A 322 -13.24 -3.91 -8.95
C LEU A 322 -13.23 -5.20 -8.13
N LYS A 323 -12.80 -5.13 -6.88
CA LYS A 323 -12.53 -6.30 -6.04
C LYS A 323 -13.73 -6.67 -5.16
N GLY A 324 -14.32 -7.84 -5.38
CA GLY A 324 -15.46 -8.33 -4.61
C GLY A 324 -16.62 -7.35 -4.63
N MET A 325 -16.98 -6.83 -5.81
CA MET A 325 -18.07 -5.87 -5.98
C MET A 325 -19.38 -6.45 -5.45
N MET A 326 -20.15 -5.64 -4.72
CA MET A 326 -21.47 -6.02 -4.23
C MET A 326 -22.56 -5.48 -5.14
N TRP A 327 -23.65 -6.23 -5.27
CA TRP A 327 -24.78 -5.85 -6.09
C TRP A 327 -26.10 -6.30 -5.44
N PHE A 328 -27.11 -5.42 -5.47
CA PHE A 328 -28.44 -5.68 -4.89
C PHE A 328 -29.49 -6.04 -5.94
N ASP A 329 -29.28 -5.59 -7.17
CA ASP A 329 -30.10 -5.94 -8.32
C ASP A 329 -29.71 -7.38 -8.74
N SER A 330 -30.60 -8.16 -9.33
CA SER A 330 -30.28 -9.54 -9.76
C SER A 330 -29.33 -9.58 -10.97
N ARG A 331 -29.05 -8.44 -11.60
CA ARG A 331 -28.21 -8.31 -12.79
C ARG A 331 -26.74 -8.38 -12.42
N ARG A 332 -26.05 -9.40 -12.90
CA ARG A 332 -24.59 -9.46 -12.79
C ARG A 332 -23.96 -8.32 -13.59
N TYR A 333 -22.76 -7.90 -13.16
CA TYR A 333 -21.92 -7.02 -13.96
C TYR A 333 -21.62 -7.73 -15.30
N ASP A 334 -21.90 -7.06 -16.42
CA ASP A 334 -21.53 -7.55 -17.74
C ASP A 334 -20.11 -7.11 -18.06
N TRP A 335 -19.18 -8.01 -17.81
CA TRP A 335 -17.76 -7.76 -17.97
C TRP A 335 -17.34 -7.56 -19.43
N THR A 336 -17.98 -8.25 -20.36
CA THR A 336 -17.76 -8.11 -21.81
C THR A 336 -18.15 -6.72 -22.28
N ARG A 337 -19.28 -6.20 -21.78
CA ARG A 337 -19.70 -4.81 -22.02
C ARG A 337 -18.71 -3.81 -21.44
N LEU A 338 -18.21 -4.03 -20.22
CA LEU A 338 -17.20 -3.16 -19.60
C LEU A 338 -15.89 -3.14 -20.41
N ALA A 339 -15.41 -4.31 -20.85
CA ALA A 339 -14.21 -4.43 -21.69
C ALA A 339 -14.38 -3.72 -23.04
N SER A 340 -15.55 -3.87 -23.68
CA SER A 340 -15.89 -3.12 -24.89
C SER A 340 -15.87 -1.61 -24.65
N CYS A 341 -16.37 -1.15 -23.48
CA CYS A 341 -16.32 0.26 -23.09
C CYS A 341 -14.87 0.75 -22.90
N LEU A 342 -13.99 -0.03 -22.25
CA LEU A 342 -12.58 0.30 -22.11
C LEU A 342 -11.89 0.43 -23.48
N HIS A 343 -12.16 -0.51 -24.39
CA HIS A 343 -11.63 -0.50 -25.75
C HIS A 343 -12.10 0.73 -26.54
N ASN A 344 -13.41 1.01 -26.52
CA ASN A 344 -14.01 2.16 -27.23
C ASN A 344 -13.45 3.50 -26.75
N ASN A 345 -13.00 3.59 -25.50
CA ASN A 345 -12.37 4.78 -24.93
C ASN A 345 -10.84 4.79 -25.04
N ASN A 346 -10.24 3.82 -25.74
CA ASN A 346 -8.79 3.62 -25.88
C ASN A 346 -8.05 3.54 -24.53
N ILE A 347 -8.68 2.94 -23.52
CA ILE A 347 -8.10 2.79 -22.19
C ILE A 347 -7.31 1.48 -22.12
N ILE A 348 -6.00 1.61 -21.96
CA ILE A 348 -5.08 0.47 -21.77
C ILE A 348 -4.69 0.38 -20.31
N LEU A 349 -5.11 -0.71 -19.66
CA LEU A 349 -4.83 -0.99 -18.25
C LEU A 349 -3.49 -1.73 -18.10
N ASN A 350 -2.65 -1.22 -17.20
CA ASN A 350 -1.44 -1.88 -16.75
C ASN A 350 -1.73 -2.88 -15.62
N ASN A 351 -2.81 -2.63 -14.88
CA ASN A 351 -3.25 -3.48 -13.78
C ASN A 351 -4.78 -3.48 -13.72
N ALA A 352 -5.37 -4.67 -13.86
CA ALA A 352 -6.81 -4.86 -13.85
C ALA A 352 -7.19 -5.95 -12.86
N HIS A 353 -8.38 -5.86 -12.29
CA HIS A 353 -8.97 -6.94 -11.52
C HIS A 353 -10.48 -6.77 -11.48
N PHE A 354 -11.22 -7.83 -11.77
CA PHE A 354 -12.68 -7.83 -11.70
C PHE A 354 -13.11 -9.07 -10.95
N SER A 355 -13.85 -8.88 -9.86
CA SER A 355 -14.47 -9.98 -9.13
C SER A 355 -15.77 -9.50 -8.49
N MET A 356 -16.75 -10.39 -8.46
CA MET A 356 -18.02 -10.17 -7.78
C MET A 356 -18.05 -10.92 -6.46
N PHE A 357 -18.64 -10.31 -5.44
CA PHE A 357 -18.86 -11.00 -4.18
C PHE A 357 -19.91 -12.11 -4.37
N ARG A 358 -19.64 -13.31 -3.85
CA ARG A 358 -20.50 -14.52 -3.92
C ARG A 358 -20.80 -15.08 -5.32
N THR A 359 -20.23 -14.52 -6.37
CA THR A 359 -20.38 -15.07 -7.73
C THR A 359 -19.02 -15.55 -8.18
N GLU A 360 -18.93 -16.83 -8.52
CA GLU A 360 -17.76 -17.39 -9.18
C GLU A 360 -17.69 -16.84 -10.60
N THR A 361 -16.51 -16.38 -10.99
CA THR A 361 -16.24 -15.97 -12.35
C THR A 361 -16.24 -17.22 -13.23
N THR A 362 -16.98 -17.22 -14.34
CA THR A 362 -16.98 -18.41 -15.20
C THR A 362 -15.61 -18.59 -15.88
N PRO A 363 -15.23 -19.82 -16.28
CA PRO A 363 -13.98 -20.04 -17.01
C PRO A 363 -13.87 -19.17 -18.27
N GLU A 364 -14.98 -18.98 -18.99
CA GLU A 364 -15.04 -18.16 -20.22
C GLU A 364 -14.84 -16.68 -19.92
N GLU A 365 -15.45 -16.15 -18.85
CA GLU A 365 -15.22 -14.78 -18.38
C GLU A 365 -13.75 -14.60 -18.00
N THR A 366 -13.17 -15.59 -17.32
CA THR A 366 -11.78 -15.54 -16.87
C THR A 366 -10.81 -15.55 -18.05
N GLU A 367 -11.02 -16.44 -19.03
CA GLU A 367 -10.24 -16.48 -20.27
C GLU A 367 -10.37 -15.17 -21.05
N TYR A 368 -11.57 -14.63 -21.17
CA TYR A 368 -11.83 -13.34 -21.80
C TYR A 368 -11.06 -12.20 -21.10
N PHE A 369 -11.04 -12.15 -19.77
CA PHE A 369 -10.27 -11.12 -19.06
C PHE A 369 -8.78 -11.22 -19.29
N MET A 370 -8.26 -12.45 -19.28
CA MET A 370 -6.84 -12.71 -19.48
C MET A 370 -6.36 -12.37 -20.89
N THR A 371 -7.25 -12.47 -21.89
CA THR A 371 -6.92 -12.23 -23.29
C THR A 371 -7.20 -10.79 -23.73
N GLU A 372 -8.35 -10.22 -23.36
CA GLU A 372 -8.81 -8.93 -23.88
C GLU A 372 -8.50 -7.74 -22.96
N VAL A 373 -8.54 -7.93 -21.63
CA VAL A 373 -8.37 -6.81 -20.68
C VAL A 373 -6.95 -6.74 -20.12
N HIS A 374 -6.37 -7.89 -19.81
CA HIS A 374 -4.97 -7.97 -19.40
C HIS A 374 -4.07 -7.84 -20.62
N SER A 375 -3.45 -6.67 -20.76
CA SER A 375 -2.39 -6.52 -21.75
C SER A 375 -1.27 -7.54 -21.51
N GLN A 376 -0.62 -8.00 -22.57
CA GLN A 376 0.55 -8.90 -22.52
C GLN A 376 1.70 -8.36 -21.66
N SER A 377 1.65 -7.10 -21.23
CA SER A 377 2.65 -6.43 -20.37
C SER A 377 2.25 -6.37 -18.89
N THR A 378 1.21 -7.08 -18.46
CA THR A 378 0.75 -7.01 -17.06
C THR A 378 1.82 -7.57 -16.13
N ARG A 379 2.44 -6.67 -15.34
CA ARG A 379 3.46 -7.03 -14.34
C ARG A 379 2.88 -7.42 -13.00
N ASP A 380 1.64 -6.99 -12.75
CA ASP A 380 0.94 -7.15 -11.47
C ASP A 380 -0.42 -7.79 -11.73
N LEU A 381 -0.62 -9.00 -11.20
CA LEU A 381 -1.88 -9.72 -11.30
C LEU A 381 -2.54 -9.81 -9.92
N THR A 382 -3.84 -9.51 -9.83
CA THR A 382 -4.62 -9.77 -8.63
C THR A 382 -5.62 -10.89 -8.92
N LEU A 383 -5.62 -11.96 -8.12
CA LEU A 383 -6.56 -13.07 -8.22
C LEU A 383 -7.55 -13.03 -7.07
N TRP A 384 -8.81 -13.37 -7.34
CA TRP A 384 -9.79 -13.59 -6.29
C TRP A 384 -9.60 -15.01 -5.77
N ALA A 385 -9.44 -15.18 -4.46
CA ALA A 385 -9.09 -16.48 -3.88
C ALA A 385 -10.10 -17.58 -4.22
N ARG A 386 -11.39 -17.25 -4.41
CA ARG A 386 -12.40 -18.25 -4.79
C ARG A 386 -12.30 -18.71 -6.24
N ASP A 387 -11.71 -17.89 -7.10
CA ASP A 387 -11.54 -18.21 -8.52
C ASP A 387 -10.23 -18.97 -8.78
N VAL A 388 -9.36 -19.11 -7.76
CA VAL A 388 -8.09 -19.82 -7.88
C VAL A 388 -8.33 -21.32 -7.99
N THR A 389 -8.31 -21.81 -9.21
CA THR A 389 -8.35 -23.24 -9.55
C THR A 389 -7.01 -23.68 -10.17
N PRO A 390 -6.66 -24.97 -10.13
CA PRO A 390 -5.50 -25.49 -10.85
C PRO A 390 -5.52 -25.14 -12.34
N GLN A 391 -6.71 -25.20 -12.98
CA GLN A 391 -6.89 -24.85 -14.39
C GLN A 391 -6.63 -23.36 -14.64
N LEU A 392 -7.15 -22.47 -13.78
CA LEU A 392 -6.86 -21.04 -13.89
C LEU A 392 -5.36 -20.80 -13.78
N LEU A 393 -4.70 -21.35 -12.75
CA LEU A 393 -3.26 -21.20 -12.59
C LEU A 393 -2.55 -21.71 -13.86
N GLN A 394 -2.87 -22.91 -14.35
CA GLN A 394 -2.31 -23.41 -15.61
C GLN A 394 -2.49 -22.40 -16.76
N THR A 395 -3.69 -21.88 -16.99
CA THR A 395 -3.98 -20.89 -18.04
C THR A 395 -3.23 -19.57 -17.85
N LEU A 396 -3.19 -19.03 -16.63
CA LEU A 396 -2.40 -17.84 -16.28
C LEU A 396 -0.93 -18.05 -16.59
N PHE A 397 -0.48 -19.30 -16.44
CA PHE A 397 0.92 -19.66 -16.46
C PHE A 397 1.43 -20.31 -17.75
N PHE A 398 0.56 -20.51 -18.74
CA PHE A 398 0.97 -20.95 -20.08
C PHE A 398 1.62 -19.79 -20.87
N PRO A 399 2.80 -19.99 -21.48
CA PRO A 399 3.44 -18.99 -22.34
C PRO A 399 2.50 -18.56 -23.48
N PRO A 400 2.46 -17.27 -23.88
CA PRO A 400 3.45 -16.22 -23.59
C PRO A 400 3.12 -15.25 -22.43
N THR A 401 1.97 -15.39 -21.77
CA THR A 401 1.46 -14.41 -20.79
C THR A 401 2.31 -14.27 -19.52
N THR A 402 3.18 -15.24 -19.22
CA THR A 402 3.94 -15.33 -17.96
C THR A 402 5.26 -14.61 -17.89
N SER A 403 5.88 -14.33 -19.04
CA SER A 403 7.26 -13.86 -19.07
C SER A 403 7.49 -12.52 -18.34
N THR A 404 6.42 -11.79 -18.03
CA THR A 404 6.50 -10.46 -17.40
C THR A 404 5.88 -10.36 -16.02
N LEU A 405 5.32 -11.43 -15.44
CA LEU A 405 4.63 -11.34 -14.15
C LEU A 405 5.65 -11.16 -13.01
N THR A 406 5.59 -10.01 -12.32
CA THR A 406 6.51 -9.67 -11.22
C THR A 406 5.83 -9.56 -9.85
N SER A 407 4.51 -9.36 -9.81
CA SER A 407 3.73 -9.32 -8.58
C SER A 407 2.45 -10.11 -8.73
N LEU A 408 2.18 -11.00 -7.77
CA LEU A 408 0.92 -11.72 -7.65
C LEU A 408 0.25 -11.34 -6.33
N GLU A 409 -0.98 -10.83 -6.40
CA GLU A 409 -1.81 -10.50 -5.24
C GLU A 409 -2.96 -11.49 -5.16
N LEU A 410 -3.01 -12.29 -4.10
CA LEU A 410 -4.21 -13.06 -3.79
C LEU A 410 -5.11 -12.17 -2.94
N TYR A 411 -6.29 -11.85 -3.47
CA TYR A 411 -7.28 -11.08 -2.75
C TYR A 411 -8.39 -11.99 -2.26
N TRP A 412 -8.70 -11.89 -0.97
CA TRP A 412 -9.86 -12.52 -0.37
C TRP A 412 -10.43 -11.57 0.67
N LYS A 413 -11.72 -11.70 0.94
CA LYS A 413 -12.33 -11.03 2.06
C LYS A 413 -13.42 -11.88 2.66
N HIS A 414 -13.36 -12.01 3.98
CA HIS A 414 -14.41 -12.70 4.71
C HIS A 414 -15.68 -11.86 4.70
N ALA A 415 -16.84 -12.51 4.55
CA ALA A 415 -18.16 -11.94 4.76
C ALA A 415 -18.35 -11.62 6.25
N ALA A 416 -17.64 -10.62 6.78
CA ALA A 416 -17.75 -10.25 8.18
C ALA A 416 -19.12 -9.55 8.37
N HIS A 417 -20.05 -10.24 9.04
CA HIS A 417 -21.33 -9.70 9.49
C HIS A 417 -22.42 -9.52 8.43
N SER A 418 -22.67 -10.54 7.59
CA SER A 418 -24.04 -10.71 7.08
C SER A 418 -24.95 -10.93 8.28
N PHE A 419 -25.70 -9.90 8.67
CA PHE A 419 -26.64 -9.97 9.78
C PHE A 419 -27.66 -11.10 9.51
N ALA A 420 -27.41 -12.24 10.15
CA ALA A 420 -28.41 -13.18 10.67
C ALA A 420 -29.24 -14.09 9.73
N PHE A 421 -29.04 -14.17 8.41
CA PHE A 421 -29.88 -15.11 7.61
C PHE A 421 -29.17 -16.11 6.69
N ASP A 422 -27.83 -16.07 6.60
CA ASP A 422 -27.13 -17.02 5.70
C ASP A 422 -25.71 -17.36 6.19
N SER A 423 -25.57 -17.57 7.51
CA SER A 423 -24.28 -17.85 8.18
C SER A 423 -23.81 -19.30 8.03
N ALA A 424 -24.44 -20.11 7.20
CA ALA A 424 -24.26 -21.56 7.24
C ALA A 424 -23.21 -22.10 6.25
N TYR A 425 -22.93 -21.48 5.10
CA TYR A 425 -22.16 -22.19 4.06
C TYR A 425 -21.28 -21.32 3.15
N MET A 426 -20.52 -20.39 3.70
CA MET A 426 -19.28 -20.01 3.00
C MET A 426 -18.19 -20.92 3.55
N ASN A 427 -17.96 -22.05 2.84
CA ASN A 427 -16.97 -23.05 3.20
C ASN A 427 -15.61 -22.39 3.39
N ARG A 428 -15.15 -22.35 4.64
CA ARG A 428 -13.81 -21.90 5.02
C ARG A 428 -12.72 -22.68 4.27
N GLU A 429 -13.06 -23.89 3.83
CA GLU A 429 -12.21 -24.81 3.06
C GLU A 429 -11.77 -24.23 1.71
N GLU A 430 -12.66 -23.62 0.92
CA GLU A 430 -12.29 -23.06 -0.40
C GLU A 430 -11.23 -21.94 -0.27
N LEU A 431 -11.38 -21.09 0.75
CA LEU A 431 -10.42 -20.03 1.03
C LEU A 431 -9.09 -20.56 1.59
N SER A 432 -9.09 -21.71 2.26
CA SER A 432 -7.85 -22.34 2.74
C SER A 432 -7.03 -22.98 1.63
N LEU A 433 -7.65 -23.42 0.53
CA LEU A 433 -6.93 -24.10 -0.55
C LEU A 433 -6.17 -23.14 -1.46
N ALA A 434 -6.66 -21.92 -1.69
CA ALA A 434 -6.05 -21.01 -2.66
C ALA A 434 -4.60 -20.62 -2.33
N PRO A 435 -4.22 -20.25 -1.08
CA PRO A 435 -2.81 -20.03 -0.73
C PRO A 435 -1.94 -21.27 -0.96
N GLY A 436 -2.43 -22.45 -0.57
CA GLY A 436 -1.71 -23.72 -0.76
C GLY A 436 -1.53 -24.09 -2.24
N LEU A 437 -2.54 -23.86 -3.09
CA LEU A 437 -2.44 -24.07 -4.54
C LEU A 437 -1.44 -23.12 -5.18
N ILE A 438 -1.47 -21.83 -4.81
CA ILE A 438 -0.48 -20.86 -5.28
C ILE A 438 0.90 -21.26 -4.82
N TYR A 439 1.07 -21.59 -3.54
CA TYR A 439 2.36 -22.03 -3.00
C TYR A 439 2.90 -23.26 -3.74
N ARG A 440 2.09 -24.31 -3.89
CA ARG A 440 2.45 -25.50 -4.64
C ARG A 440 2.87 -25.17 -6.07
N TYR A 441 2.09 -24.33 -6.74
CA TYR A 441 2.36 -23.93 -8.10
C TYR A 441 3.65 -23.07 -8.20
N LEU A 442 3.94 -22.23 -7.21
CA LEU A 442 5.21 -21.48 -7.11
C LEU A 442 6.42 -22.40 -6.90
N CYS A 443 6.25 -23.52 -6.19
CA CYS A 443 7.31 -24.49 -5.94
C CYS A 443 7.54 -25.43 -7.14
N GLU A 444 6.49 -25.79 -7.87
CA GLU A 444 6.56 -26.76 -8.98
C GLU A 444 6.79 -26.10 -10.36
N SER A 445 6.54 -24.80 -10.50
CA SER A 445 6.60 -24.11 -11.81
C SER A 445 7.83 -23.21 -11.96
N ASP A 446 8.56 -23.42 -13.06
CA ASP A 446 9.66 -22.55 -13.50
C ASP A 446 9.16 -21.17 -13.98
N CYS A 447 7.85 -20.94 -14.08
CA CYS A 447 7.28 -19.72 -14.64
C CYS A 447 7.40 -18.49 -13.72
N PHE A 448 7.89 -18.64 -12.48
CA PHE A 448 7.95 -17.57 -11.48
C PHE A 448 9.35 -17.06 -11.17
N VAL A 449 10.33 -17.35 -12.01
CA VAL A 449 11.69 -16.80 -11.85
C VAL A 449 11.67 -15.27 -11.71
N HIS A 450 10.65 -14.60 -12.26
CA HIS A 450 10.47 -13.15 -12.19
C HIS A 450 9.54 -12.64 -11.08
N LEU A 451 8.90 -13.52 -10.30
CA LEU A 451 7.98 -13.10 -9.23
C LEU A 451 8.76 -12.49 -8.07
N THR A 452 8.76 -11.16 -7.98
CA THR A 452 9.45 -10.41 -6.93
C THR A 452 8.62 -10.26 -5.65
N THR A 453 7.29 -10.23 -5.79
CA THR A 453 6.37 -9.90 -4.70
C THR A 453 5.15 -10.80 -4.70
N LEU A 454 4.94 -11.52 -3.60
CA LEU A 454 3.71 -12.25 -3.32
C LEU A 454 2.92 -11.52 -2.23
N LYS A 455 1.78 -10.93 -2.63
CA LYS A 455 0.84 -10.24 -1.73
C LYS A 455 -0.30 -11.20 -1.37
N THR A 456 0.03 -12.21 -0.58
CA THR A 456 -0.95 -13.15 -0.03
C THR A 456 -0.69 -13.36 1.45
N ALA A 457 -1.72 -13.69 2.23
CA ALA A 457 -1.48 -14.31 3.53
C ALA A 457 -1.22 -15.79 3.27
N VAL A 458 0.02 -16.21 3.51
CA VAL A 458 0.35 -17.64 3.57
C VAL A 458 0.16 -18.07 5.01
N GLN A 459 -0.61 -19.15 5.24
CA GLN A 459 -0.70 -19.71 6.58
C GLN A 459 0.65 -20.31 6.95
N HIS A 460 0.97 -20.34 8.25
CA HIS A 460 2.22 -20.94 8.69
C HIS A 460 2.30 -22.44 8.32
N GLU A 461 1.16 -23.13 8.28
CA GLU A 461 1.05 -24.54 7.90
C GLU A 461 1.39 -24.79 6.41
N ASP A 462 1.18 -23.79 5.55
CA ASP A 462 1.46 -23.86 4.11
C ASP A 462 2.90 -23.44 3.78
N LEU A 463 3.59 -22.76 4.71
CA LEU A 463 4.98 -22.38 4.51
C LEU A 463 5.87 -23.56 4.86
N ASP A 464 6.39 -24.26 3.86
CA ASP A 464 7.44 -25.27 4.09
C ASP A 464 8.79 -24.60 4.40
N LEU A 465 8.86 -23.90 5.53
CA LEU A 465 10.06 -23.20 6.00
C LEU A 465 11.22 -24.15 6.33
N TYR A 466 10.99 -25.47 6.25
CA TYR A 466 11.92 -26.50 6.72
C TYR A 466 12.09 -27.67 5.74
N GLY A 467 11.56 -27.62 4.52
CA GLY A 467 11.67 -28.73 3.55
C GLY A 467 11.03 -30.04 4.03
N ARG A 468 9.97 -29.99 4.84
CA ARG A 468 9.31 -31.15 5.45
C ARG A 468 8.29 -31.83 4.55
N ALA A 469 8.03 -31.31 3.34
CA ALA A 469 7.08 -31.90 2.41
C ALA A 469 7.43 -33.33 1.94
N GLU A 470 8.57 -33.91 2.33
CA GLU A 470 8.92 -35.32 2.00
C GLU A 470 9.10 -36.27 3.20
N TYR A 471 8.83 -35.86 4.46
CA TYR A 471 9.04 -36.76 5.62
C TYR A 471 7.91 -36.79 6.68
N ILE A 472 6.66 -36.54 6.32
CA ILE A 472 5.53 -36.79 7.23
C ILE A 472 4.91 -38.14 6.91
N GLY A 473 5.39 -39.18 7.59
CA GLY A 473 4.79 -40.52 7.58
C GLY A 473 5.74 -41.71 7.65
N LEU A 474 7.06 -41.50 7.61
CA LEU A 474 8.01 -42.62 7.59
C LEU A 474 8.35 -43.19 8.97
N ASP A 475 8.19 -42.43 10.06
CA ASP A 475 8.45 -43.01 11.38
C ASP A 475 7.79 -42.23 12.53
N LYS A 476 6.47 -42.39 12.65
CA LYS A 476 5.70 -41.87 13.79
C LYS A 476 6.21 -42.42 15.13
N ASP A 477 6.82 -43.60 15.11
CA ASP A 477 7.40 -44.26 16.28
C ASP A 477 8.78 -43.69 16.65
N LEU A 478 9.55 -43.13 15.69
CA LEU A 478 10.78 -42.39 15.98
C LEU A 478 10.51 -40.98 16.52
N ASP A 479 9.46 -40.29 16.04
CA ASP A 479 9.13 -38.95 16.54
C ASP A 479 8.63 -38.99 18.00
N ASP A 480 7.82 -39.99 18.35
CA ASP A 480 7.40 -40.21 19.75
C ASP A 480 8.57 -40.67 20.65
N LYS A 481 9.53 -41.42 20.09
CA LYS A 481 10.79 -41.76 20.79
C LYS A 481 11.75 -40.58 20.92
N ALA A 482 11.79 -39.66 19.95
CA ALA A 482 12.66 -38.49 19.95
C ALA A 482 12.23 -37.46 21.01
N ILE A 483 10.92 -37.29 21.20
CA ILE A 483 10.37 -36.43 22.27
C ILE A 483 10.70 -37.01 23.66
N LEU A 484 10.76 -38.33 23.79
CA LEU A 484 11.17 -39.01 25.04
C LEU A 484 12.69 -39.03 25.26
N SER A 485 13.51 -39.08 24.20
CA SER A 485 14.97 -39.10 24.29
C SER A 485 15.61 -37.71 24.43
N LEU A 486 14.91 -36.63 24.04
CA LEU A 486 15.31 -35.23 24.25
C LEU A 486 15.43 -34.81 25.73
N PHE A 487 15.00 -35.66 26.67
CA PHE A 487 15.16 -35.44 28.11
C PHE A 487 16.30 -36.22 28.77
N GLN A 488 17.07 -37.02 28.02
CA GLN A 488 18.10 -37.85 28.68
C GLN A 488 19.55 -37.51 28.35
N ASP A 489 20.04 -37.35 27.12
CA ASP A 489 21.49 -37.15 26.95
C ASP A 489 21.91 -36.42 25.66
N LEU A 490 22.84 -35.47 25.80
CA LEU A 490 23.74 -34.97 24.75
C LEU A 490 25.16 -35.35 25.18
N PRO A 491 26.01 -35.94 24.30
CA PRO A 491 26.78 -35.07 23.39
C PRO A 491 27.19 -35.64 22.00
N SER A 492 27.48 -34.68 21.12
CA SER A 492 28.43 -34.63 19.97
C SER A 492 28.53 -35.78 18.94
N SER A 493 28.09 -35.51 17.70
CA SER A 493 28.97 -35.24 16.54
C SER A 493 28.15 -35.06 15.24
N SER A 494 28.63 -34.16 14.38
CA SER A 494 28.20 -33.86 13.00
C SER A 494 28.47 -35.05 12.04
N PRO A 495 27.91 -35.15 10.80
CA PRO A 495 27.77 -34.04 9.83
C PRO A 495 26.57 -34.07 8.85
N SER A 496 26.30 -32.95 8.18
CA SER A 496 26.35 -32.88 6.70
C SER A 496 25.86 -31.52 6.16
N SER A 497 26.57 -31.08 5.13
CA SER A 497 26.18 -30.07 4.16
C SER A 497 25.10 -30.59 3.22
N SER A 498 24.15 -29.75 2.82
CA SER A 498 24.06 -29.32 1.42
C SER A 498 23.11 -28.14 1.28
N THR A 499 23.54 -27.27 0.38
CA THR A 499 22.99 -25.96 0.04
C THR A 499 21.85 -26.12 -0.95
N CYS A 500 20.76 -25.36 -0.78
CA CYS A 500 19.85 -25.05 -1.87
C CYS A 500 19.52 -23.56 -1.84
N SER A 501 19.49 -22.97 -3.04
CA SER A 501 19.59 -21.55 -3.33
C SER A 501 18.41 -20.72 -2.81
N ASN A 502 18.74 -19.55 -2.28
CA ASN A 502 17.81 -18.58 -1.71
C ASN A 502 16.93 -17.94 -2.80
N MET A 503 15.62 -18.18 -2.76
CA MET A 503 14.62 -17.28 -3.32
C MET A 503 14.28 -16.24 -2.25
N LEU A 504 14.65 -14.98 -2.46
CA LEU A 504 14.33 -13.90 -1.52
C LEU A 504 12.91 -13.38 -1.80
N LEU A 505 11.89 -14.20 -1.50
CA LEU A 505 10.49 -13.80 -1.64
C LEU A 505 10.12 -12.80 -0.54
N LYS A 506 9.77 -11.58 -0.93
CA LYS A 506 9.26 -10.58 0.03
C LYS A 506 7.78 -10.86 0.32
N VAL A 507 7.52 -11.71 1.31
CA VAL A 507 6.16 -12.00 1.79
C VAL A 507 5.66 -10.81 2.59
N GLY A 508 4.65 -10.12 2.06
CA GLY A 508 3.90 -9.10 2.81
C GLY A 508 2.93 -9.78 3.77
N LEU A 509 3.33 -10.00 5.03
CA LEU A 509 2.45 -10.54 6.06
C LEU A 509 1.31 -9.56 6.38
N TYR A 510 0.11 -9.86 5.89
CA TYR A 510 -1.12 -9.25 6.37
C TYR A 510 -1.63 -10.07 7.56
N MET A 511 -1.37 -9.59 8.78
CA MET A 511 -2.01 -10.16 9.96
C MET A 511 -3.48 -9.74 9.96
N ALA A 512 -4.37 -10.67 9.62
CA ALA A 512 -5.78 -10.56 9.97
C ALA A 512 -5.90 -10.58 11.50
N THR A 513 -6.13 -9.42 12.12
CA THR A 513 -6.42 -9.35 13.55
C THR A 513 -7.79 -9.96 13.81
N SER A 514 -7.84 -11.27 14.03
CA SER A 514 -9.01 -11.95 14.58
C SER A 514 -9.23 -11.48 16.02
N PRO A 515 -10.47 -11.12 16.43
CA PRO A 515 -10.79 -10.75 17.82
C PRO A 515 -10.57 -11.89 18.83
N GLU A 516 -10.37 -13.14 18.40
CA GLU A 516 -10.21 -14.29 19.29
C GLU A 516 -8.81 -14.39 19.90
N PHE A 517 -7.78 -13.82 19.27
CA PHE A 517 -6.42 -13.79 19.84
C PHE A 517 -6.32 -12.88 21.09
N ALA A 518 -7.24 -11.90 21.21
CA ALA A 518 -7.31 -11.03 22.38
C ALA A 518 -7.97 -11.70 23.61
N ARG A 519 -8.65 -12.85 23.44
CA ARG A 519 -9.23 -13.61 24.56
C ARG A 519 -8.24 -14.60 25.20
N PHE A 520 -7.20 -15.02 24.49
CA PHE A 520 -6.20 -15.94 25.03
C PHE A 520 -5.17 -15.25 25.96
N SER A 521 -4.98 -13.92 25.86
CA SER A 521 -4.03 -13.18 26.71
C SER A 521 -4.59 -12.67 28.06
N ARG A 522 -5.86 -12.95 28.40
CA ARG A 522 -6.50 -12.43 29.64
C ARG A 522 -6.62 -13.42 30.79
N ASN A 523 -6.18 -14.66 30.64
CA ASN A 523 -6.33 -15.70 31.68
C ASN A 523 -5.02 -16.25 32.26
N CYS A 524 -3.97 -15.42 32.37
CA CYS A 524 -2.84 -15.71 33.24
C CYS A 524 -2.69 -14.60 34.29
N LYS A 525 -3.42 -14.72 35.40
CA LYS A 525 -3.13 -13.96 36.63
C LYS A 525 -2.11 -14.73 37.45
N PHE A 526 -0.88 -14.23 37.51
CA PHE A 526 0.05 -14.61 38.55
C PHE A 526 -0.40 -13.97 39.88
N VAL A 527 -0.93 -14.79 40.77
CA VAL A 527 -1.14 -14.44 42.18
C VAL A 527 0.15 -14.77 42.91
N SER A 528 0.83 -13.74 43.43
CA SER A 528 1.96 -13.88 44.33
C SER A 528 1.43 -14.14 45.75
N HIS A 529 1.62 -15.34 46.25
CA HIS A 529 1.62 -15.59 47.70
C HIS A 529 2.86 -16.37 48.10
N LYS A 530 3.72 -15.70 48.87
CA LYS A 530 4.75 -16.33 49.70
C LYS A 530 4.05 -17.22 50.72
N THR A 531 4.44 -18.50 50.82
CA THR A 531 4.68 -19.17 52.10
C THR A 531 5.38 -20.53 51.92
N THR A 532 6.18 -20.81 52.94
CA THR A 532 7.04 -21.95 53.27
C THR A 532 6.49 -23.37 53.06
N ASN A 533 7.37 -24.25 52.60
CA ASN A 533 7.36 -25.74 52.69
C ASN A 533 7.06 -26.27 54.11
N PRO A 534 6.89 -27.60 54.37
CA PRO A 534 6.81 -28.77 53.45
C PRO A 534 5.71 -29.81 53.82
N THR A 535 5.41 -30.77 52.93
CA THR A 535 5.41 -32.25 53.14
C THR A 535 4.42 -33.05 52.26
N ARG A 536 5.00 -34.09 51.64
CA ARG A 536 4.49 -35.47 51.40
C ARG A 536 3.34 -35.79 50.43
N LYS A 537 3.72 -36.78 49.59
CA LYS A 537 3.00 -37.96 49.07
C LYS A 537 2.39 -37.90 47.67
N VAL A 538 3.15 -38.50 46.76
CA VAL A 538 2.76 -39.32 45.61
C VAL A 538 1.59 -40.25 45.92
N VAL A 539 0.58 -40.29 45.06
CA VAL A 539 -0.11 -41.52 44.61
C VAL A 539 -0.53 -41.33 43.15
N TRP A 540 -0.18 -42.30 42.32
CA TRP A 540 -0.55 -42.41 40.92
C TRP A 540 -1.95 -42.99 40.75
N THR A 541 -2.67 -42.52 39.74
CA THR A 541 -3.46 -43.33 38.78
C THR A 541 -3.36 -42.68 37.42
#